data_AF-A0A3B5QTP5-F1
#
_entry.id   AF-A0A3B5QTP5-F1
#
_cell.length_a   1.000
_cell.length_b   1.000
_cell.length_c   1.000
_cell.angle_alpha   90.00
_cell.angle_beta   90.00
_cell.angle_gamma   90.00
#
_symmetry.space_group_name_H-M   'P 1'
#
loop_
_entity.id
_entity.type
_entity.pdbx_description
1 polymer ?
#
loop_
_entity_poly.entity_id
_entity_poly.type
_entity_poly.pdbx_seq_one_letter_code
_entity_poly.pdbx_strand_id
1 'polypeptide(L)'
;VGIDRLISEEVFTAAYPLHESLGLRQILHEYWSKWSCWRCYQPLDHIREYFGEKIALYFAWIGFYTAWLLPASLIGTLVFLLVSTEDVICTCRKELCESKDSFIMCPLCDICSTWNYSSICFTYKVPVSHLAFLEPASVWPKQRRGQLLSELRVFISYRHFY
;
A
#
# COMPACT_ATOMS: atom_id res chain seq x y z
N VAL A 1 39.58 -27.70 -11.52
CA VAL A 1 39.91 -26.26 -11.42
C VAL A 1 38.80 -25.51 -12.15
N GLY A 2 38.09 -24.59 -11.48
CA GLY A 2 36.93 -23.90 -12.03
C GLY A 2 37.22 -22.42 -12.30
N ILE A 3 36.51 -21.83 -13.27
CA ILE A 3 36.68 -20.43 -13.69
C ILE A 3 36.39 -19.46 -12.52
N ASP A 4 35.41 -19.78 -11.66
CA ASP A 4 35.08 -18.97 -10.49
C ASP A 4 36.26 -18.79 -9.53
N ARG A 5 37.08 -19.84 -9.39
CA ARG A 5 38.26 -19.82 -8.54
C ARG A 5 39.36 -18.91 -9.12
N LEU A 6 39.52 -18.91 -10.44
CA LEU A 6 40.48 -18.06 -11.14
C LEU A 6 40.08 -16.58 -11.12
N ILE A 7 38.78 -16.28 -11.09
CA ILE A 7 38.27 -14.92 -10.88
C ILE A 7 38.52 -14.49 -9.42
N SER A 8 38.29 -15.38 -8.44
CA SER A 8 38.54 -15.07 -7.03
C SER A 8 40.01 -14.85 -6.67
N GLU A 9 40.92 -15.51 -7.42
CA GLU A 9 42.37 -15.37 -7.27
C GLU A 9 42.94 -14.18 -8.10
N GLU A 10 42.07 -13.31 -8.66
CA GLU A 10 42.42 -12.13 -9.49
C GLU A 10 43.27 -12.44 -10.74
N VAL A 11 43.31 -13.70 -11.16
CA VAL A 11 43.97 -14.12 -12.42
C VAL A 11 43.15 -13.65 -13.63
N PHE A 12 41.81 -13.64 -13.50
CA PHE A 12 40.90 -13.02 -14.46
C PHE A 12 40.12 -11.88 -13.82
N THR A 13 40.02 -10.74 -14.50
CA THR A 13 39.27 -9.57 -14.02
C THR A 13 37.75 -9.78 -14.03
N ALA A 14 37.21 -10.43 -15.08
CA ALA A 14 35.79 -10.72 -15.21
C ALA A 14 35.53 -11.80 -16.26
N ALA A 15 34.42 -12.51 -16.12
CA ALA A 15 33.88 -13.37 -17.16
C ALA A 15 32.39 -13.05 -17.33
N TYR A 16 31.99 -12.68 -18.54
CA TYR A 16 30.60 -12.35 -18.87
C TYR A 16 30.23 -12.90 -20.24
N PRO A 17 28.98 -13.34 -20.43
CA PRO A 17 28.50 -13.76 -21.74
C PRO A 17 28.39 -12.54 -22.68
N LEU A 18 28.72 -12.74 -23.95
CA LEU A 18 28.50 -11.73 -24.98
C LEU A 18 27.00 -11.66 -25.32
N HIS A 19 26.46 -10.45 -25.40
CA HIS A 19 25.06 -10.23 -25.75
C HIS A 19 24.89 -10.19 -27.27
N GLU A 20 23.90 -10.91 -27.81
CA GLU A 20 23.56 -10.79 -29.22
C GLU A 20 22.89 -9.42 -29.50
N SER A 21 23.45 -8.68 -30.44
CA SER A 21 23.14 -7.26 -30.64
C SER A 21 22.04 -6.98 -31.66
N LEU A 22 21.71 -7.91 -32.58
CA LEU A 22 21.06 -7.54 -33.84
C LEU A 22 19.66 -8.11 -34.11
N GLY A 23 18.96 -8.64 -33.10
CA GLY A 23 17.57 -9.09 -33.31
C GLY A 23 16.71 -9.15 -32.05
N LEU A 24 16.96 -10.17 -31.21
CA LEU A 24 16.10 -10.45 -30.06
C LEU A 24 16.08 -9.29 -29.05
N ARG A 25 17.23 -8.62 -28.86
CA ARG A 25 17.35 -7.43 -28.01
C ARG A 25 16.47 -6.26 -28.48
N GLN A 26 16.42 -6.00 -29.78
CA GLN A 26 15.62 -4.92 -30.35
C GLN A 26 14.12 -5.20 -30.18
N ILE A 27 13.70 -6.45 -30.40
CA ILE A 27 12.31 -6.88 -30.18
C ILE A 27 11.92 -6.72 -28.71
N LEU A 28 12.75 -7.20 -27.77
CA LEU A 28 12.50 -7.06 -26.34
C LEU A 28 12.44 -5.58 -25.92
N HIS A 29 13.28 -4.74 -26.52
CA HIS A 29 13.27 -3.32 -26.24
C HIS A 29 11.99 -2.64 -26.75
N GLU A 30 11.56 -2.96 -27.97
CA GLU A 30 10.36 -2.41 -28.60
C GLU A 30 9.07 -2.81 -27.87
N TYR A 31 8.92 -4.10 -27.53
CA TYR A 31 7.66 -4.63 -27.01
C TYR A 31 7.56 -4.70 -25.49
N TRP A 32 8.69 -4.75 -24.77
CA TRP A 32 8.68 -4.98 -23.33
C TRP A 32 9.32 -3.86 -22.51
N SER A 33 10.51 -3.35 -22.88
CA SER A 33 11.21 -2.36 -22.04
C SER A 33 10.77 -0.91 -22.24
N LYS A 34 9.80 -0.64 -23.13
CA LYS A 34 9.23 0.69 -23.33
C LYS A 34 8.16 0.98 -22.29
N TRP A 35 8.22 2.18 -21.71
CA TRP A 35 7.21 2.66 -20.75
C TRP A 35 5.79 2.68 -21.33
N SER A 36 5.68 2.87 -22.66
CA SER A 36 4.41 2.78 -23.40
C SER A 36 3.74 1.40 -23.32
N CYS A 37 4.53 0.32 -23.13
CA CYS A 37 4.06 -1.06 -23.14
C CYS A 37 3.62 -1.60 -21.77
N TRP A 38 3.52 -0.75 -20.75
CA TRP A 38 3.14 -1.15 -19.38
C TRP A 38 1.78 -1.85 -19.25
N ARG A 39 0.88 -1.66 -20.22
CA ARG A 39 -0.46 -2.32 -20.28
C ARG A 39 -0.49 -3.54 -21.20
N CYS A 40 0.58 -3.81 -21.93
CA CYS A 40 0.67 -4.96 -22.82
C CYS A 40 0.97 -6.23 -22.01
N TYR A 41 0.47 -7.38 -22.48
CA TYR A 41 0.84 -8.66 -21.89
C TYR A 41 2.35 -8.89 -22.03
N GLN A 42 2.99 -9.37 -20.95
CA GLN A 42 4.43 -9.54 -20.91
C GLN A 42 4.86 -10.75 -21.77
N PRO A 43 5.76 -10.59 -22.78
CA PRO A 43 6.18 -11.68 -23.65
C PRO A 43 7.21 -12.59 -22.95
N LEU A 44 6.72 -13.44 -22.06
CA LEU A 44 7.53 -14.31 -21.20
C LEU A 44 8.40 -15.30 -21.97
N ASP A 45 7.93 -15.81 -23.11
CA ASP A 45 8.67 -16.78 -23.92
C ASP A 45 9.96 -16.18 -24.49
N HIS A 46 9.91 -14.92 -24.97
CA HIS A 46 11.07 -14.22 -25.52
C HIS A 46 12.07 -13.84 -24.42
N ILE A 47 11.58 -13.50 -23.22
CA ILE A 47 12.43 -13.26 -22.05
C ILE A 47 13.12 -14.55 -21.61
N ARG A 48 12.41 -15.69 -21.65
CA ARG A 48 12.96 -17.00 -21.31
C ARG A 48 14.07 -17.43 -22.27
N GLU A 49 13.87 -17.23 -23.56
CA GLU A 49 14.88 -17.56 -24.57
C GLU A 49 16.14 -16.71 -24.43
N TYR A 50 16.00 -15.44 -24.05
CA TYR A 50 17.13 -14.51 -23.96
C TYR A 50 17.88 -14.53 -22.63
N PHE A 51 17.15 -14.56 -21.51
CA PHE A 51 17.71 -14.44 -20.16
C PHE A 51 17.70 -15.77 -19.39
N GLY A 52 17.05 -16.80 -19.92
CA GLY A 52 16.86 -18.08 -19.26
C GLY A 52 15.67 -18.11 -18.30
N GLU A 53 15.41 -19.30 -17.78
CA GLU A 53 14.19 -19.60 -17.00
C GLU A 53 14.11 -18.86 -15.66
N LYS A 54 15.25 -18.67 -14.98
CA LYS A 54 15.28 -18.00 -13.66
C LYS A 54 14.77 -16.56 -13.74
N ILE A 55 15.21 -15.81 -14.75
CA ILE A 55 14.85 -14.41 -14.94
C ILE A 55 13.42 -14.31 -15.50
N ALA A 56 13.03 -15.19 -16.42
CA ALA A 56 11.66 -15.24 -16.92
C ALA A 56 10.64 -15.51 -15.82
N LEU A 57 10.94 -16.43 -14.89
CA LEU A 57 10.05 -16.74 -13.76
C LEU A 57 9.94 -15.57 -12.76
N TYR A 58 11.02 -14.83 -12.53
CA TYR A 58 10.99 -13.60 -11.74
C TYR A 58 10.02 -12.56 -12.33
N PHE A 59 10.09 -12.32 -13.63
CA PHE A 59 9.19 -11.37 -14.30
C PHE A 59 7.74 -11.87 -14.32
N ALA A 60 7.51 -13.16 -14.56
CA ALA A 60 6.18 -13.78 -14.47
C ALA A 60 5.54 -13.56 -13.10
N TRP A 61 6.31 -13.76 -12.02
CA TRP A 61 5.84 -13.54 -10.66
C TRP A 61 5.45 -12.09 -10.40
N ILE A 62 6.25 -11.13 -10.86
CA ILE A 62 5.95 -9.70 -10.72
C ILE A 62 4.68 -9.32 -11.47
N GLY A 63 4.51 -9.82 -12.70
CA GLY A 63 3.29 -9.60 -13.47
C GLY A 63 2.06 -10.15 -12.76
N PHE A 64 2.15 -11.37 -12.22
CA PHE A 64 1.08 -11.96 -11.42
C PHE A 64 0.78 -11.13 -10.17
N TYR A 65 1.80 -10.75 -9.40
CA TYR A 65 1.65 -10.00 -8.15
C TYR A 65 1.00 -8.63 -8.39
N THR A 66 1.43 -7.90 -9.42
CA THR A 66 0.82 -6.61 -9.76
C THR A 66 -0.62 -6.74 -10.26
N ALA A 67 -0.95 -7.82 -10.98
CA ALA A 67 -2.33 -8.10 -11.39
C ALA A 67 -3.28 -8.30 -10.20
N TRP A 68 -2.82 -8.91 -9.10
CA TRP A 68 -3.61 -9.04 -7.85
C TRP A 68 -3.63 -7.78 -7.01
N LEU A 69 -2.58 -6.95 -7.07
CA LEU A 69 -2.56 -5.66 -6.38
C LEU A 69 -3.52 -4.65 -6.99
N LEU A 70 -3.76 -4.68 -8.30
CA LEU A 70 -4.70 -3.77 -8.97
C LEU A 70 -6.12 -3.80 -8.39
N PRO A 71 -6.82 -4.94 -8.28
CA PRO A 71 -8.15 -4.99 -7.67
C PRO A 71 -8.11 -4.66 -6.18
N ALA A 72 -7.07 -5.08 -5.45
CA ALA A 72 -6.91 -4.74 -4.03
C ALA A 72 -6.79 -3.22 -3.83
N SER A 73 -6.01 -2.55 -4.69
CA SER A 73 -5.87 -1.09 -4.70
C SER A 73 -7.17 -0.39 -5.10
N LEU A 74 -7.91 -0.92 -6.07
CA LEU A 74 -9.20 -0.37 -6.50
C LEU A 74 -10.23 -0.44 -5.36
N ILE A 75 -10.31 -1.56 -4.65
CA ILE A 75 -11.22 -1.70 -3.49
C ILE A 75 -10.79 -0.75 -2.37
N GLY A 76 -9.49 -0.70 -2.04
CA GLY A 76 -8.98 0.19 -1.00
C GLY A 76 -9.22 1.68 -1.29
N THR A 77 -9.05 2.11 -2.55
CA THR A 77 -9.34 3.48 -2.98
C THR A 77 -10.84 3.79 -2.99
N LEU A 78 -11.68 2.85 -3.41
CA LEU A 78 -13.13 3.03 -3.37
C LEU A 78 -13.63 3.21 -1.94
N VAL A 79 -13.19 2.34 -1.02
CA VAL A 79 -13.53 2.46 0.41
C VAL A 79 -13.03 3.78 0.99
N PHE A 80 -11.81 4.20 0.64
CA PHE A 80 -11.28 5.50 1.08
C PHE A 80 -12.14 6.68 0.62
N LEU A 81 -12.58 6.67 -0.64
CA LEU A 81 -13.42 7.74 -1.19
C LEU A 81 -14.80 7.78 -0.53
N LEU A 82 -15.46 6.62 -0.37
CA LEU A 82 -16.77 6.54 0.28
C LEU A 82 -16.71 7.04 1.74
N VAL A 83 -15.69 6.61 2.49
CA VAL A 83 -15.46 7.04 3.88
C VAL A 83 -15.12 8.53 3.96
N SER A 84 -14.45 9.09 2.95
CA SER A 84 -14.14 10.52 2.93
C SER A 84 -15.38 11.40 2.70
N THR A 85 -16.39 10.88 1.97
CA THR A 85 -17.63 11.59 1.69
C THR A 85 -18.69 11.45 2.79
N GLU A 86 -18.58 10.40 3.61
CA GLU A 86 -19.49 10.16 4.72
C GLU A 86 -19.01 10.85 6.01
N ASP A 87 -19.75 11.85 6.49
CA ASP A 87 -19.57 12.47 7.82
C ASP A 87 -19.96 11.55 9.00
N VAL A 88 -20.13 10.26 8.73
CA VAL A 88 -20.90 9.33 9.56
C VAL A 88 -20.04 8.68 10.65
N ILE A 89 -18.73 8.59 10.48
CA ILE A 89 -17.93 7.65 11.28
C ILE A 89 -17.56 8.18 12.68
N CYS A 90 -17.67 9.48 12.94
CA CYS A 90 -17.42 9.95 14.30
C CYS A 90 -18.21 11.20 14.68
N THR A 91 -19.22 11.00 15.53
CA THR A 91 -19.72 12.07 16.43
C THR A 91 -18.55 12.81 17.08
N CYS A 92 -17.48 12.10 17.45
CA CYS A 92 -16.26 12.68 18.03
C CYS A 92 -15.61 13.80 17.18
N ARG A 93 -15.65 13.73 15.83
CA ARG A 93 -15.10 14.81 14.98
C ARG A 93 -15.97 16.07 15.08
N LYS A 94 -17.29 15.89 15.11
CA LYS A 94 -18.23 16.99 15.30
C LYS A 94 -18.03 17.63 16.67
N GLU A 95 -17.96 16.84 17.73
CA GLU A 95 -17.67 17.31 19.09
C GLU A 95 -16.31 18.06 19.18
N LEU A 96 -15.26 17.55 18.54
CA LEU A 96 -13.91 18.16 18.53
C LEU A 96 -13.86 19.49 17.77
N CYS A 97 -14.50 19.57 16.60
CA CYS A 97 -14.43 20.74 15.72
C CYS A 97 -15.49 21.81 16.08
N GLU A 98 -16.60 21.42 16.72
CA GLU A 98 -17.70 22.30 17.06
C GLU A 98 -17.54 22.94 18.46
N SER A 99 -16.59 22.46 19.28
CA SER A 99 -16.37 22.98 20.65
C SER A 99 -15.84 24.42 20.74
N LYS A 100 -15.68 25.15 19.61
CA LYS A 100 -15.39 26.60 19.52
C LYS A 100 -14.67 27.19 20.73
N ASP A 101 -13.46 26.71 20.94
CA ASP A 101 -12.51 27.17 21.95
C ASP A 101 -12.88 27.01 23.44
N SER A 102 -13.97 26.31 23.76
CA SER A 102 -14.44 26.14 25.16
C SER A 102 -13.55 25.25 26.02
N PHE A 103 -12.74 24.37 25.41
CA PHE A 103 -11.87 23.43 26.12
C PHE A 103 -10.40 23.75 25.87
N ILE A 104 -9.73 24.26 26.90
CA ILE A 104 -8.29 24.52 26.89
C ILE A 104 -7.59 23.29 27.48
N MET A 105 -6.60 22.79 26.74
CA MET A 105 -5.81 21.64 27.15
C MET A 105 -4.58 22.08 27.94
N CYS A 106 -4.14 21.19 28.84
CA CYS A 106 -2.91 21.40 29.59
C CYS A 106 -1.69 21.43 28.67
N PRO A 107 -0.66 22.22 29.02
CA PRO A 107 0.59 22.22 28.28
C PRO A 107 1.26 20.85 28.40
N LEU A 108 1.89 20.39 27.31
CA LEU A 108 2.61 19.11 27.28
C LEU A 108 4.00 19.23 27.93
N CYS A 109 4.47 20.44 28.21
CA CYS A 109 5.77 20.71 28.79
C CYS A 109 5.72 21.89 29.78
N ASP A 110 6.69 21.95 30.69
CA ASP A 110 6.74 22.96 31.77
C ASP A 110 6.85 24.42 31.27
N ILE A 111 7.37 24.64 30.05
CA ILE A 111 7.57 25.97 29.44
C ILE A 111 6.72 26.16 28.16
N CYS A 112 5.66 25.36 27.99
CA CYS A 112 4.79 25.41 26.81
C CYS A 112 3.55 26.27 27.06
N SER A 113 3.05 26.93 26.01
CA SER A 113 1.74 27.60 26.06
C SER A 113 0.60 26.57 26.07
N THR A 114 -0.50 26.95 26.73
CA THR A 114 -1.76 26.20 26.65
C THR A 114 -2.31 26.27 25.23
N TRP A 115 -2.92 25.18 24.76
CA TRP A 115 -3.47 25.06 23.41
C TRP A 115 -4.94 24.66 23.46
N ASN A 116 -5.67 24.99 22.40
CA ASN A 116 -7.11 24.76 22.35
C ASN A 116 -7.43 23.35 21.81
N TYR A 117 -8.39 22.67 22.42
CA TYR A 117 -8.88 21.37 21.95
C TYR A 117 -9.33 21.40 20.48
N SER A 118 -9.93 22.51 20.02
CA SER A 118 -10.38 22.73 18.63
C SER A 118 -9.23 22.73 17.61
N SER A 119 -8.00 23.05 18.02
CA SER A 119 -6.85 23.23 17.12
C SER A 119 -6.41 21.94 16.42
N ILE A 120 -6.70 20.77 17.02
CA ILE A 120 -6.37 19.45 16.44
C ILE A 120 -7.47 18.97 15.48
N CYS A 121 -8.58 19.72 15.33
CA CYS A 121 -9.66 19.40 14.39
C CYS A 121 -9.14 19.09 12.98
N PHE A 122 -8.14 19.84 12.49
CA PHE A 122 -7.54 19.59 11.17
C PHE A 122 -7.00 18.17 11.03
N THR A 123 -6.29 17.67 12.04
CA THR A 123 -5.71 16.32 12.07
C THR A 123 -6.78 15.21 12.03
N TYR A 124 -7.94 15.43 12.67
CA TYR A 124 -9.05 14.47 12.70
C TYR A 124 -10.08 14.67 11.56
N LYS A 125 -9.99 15.78 10.83
CA LYS A 125 -10.77 16.05 9.61
C LYS A 125 -10.21 15.28 8.41
N VAL A 126 -8.91 15.01 8.38
CA VAL A 126 -8.30 14.16 7.36
C VAL A 126 -8.73 12.70 7.58
N PRO A 127 -9.41 12.03 6.63
CA PRO A 127 -9.92 10.67 6.81
C PRO A 127 -8.82 9.63 7.06
N VAL A 128 -7.56 9.94 6.70
CA VAL A 128 -6.39 9.09 6.90
C VAL A 128 -6.12 8.82 8.38
N SER A 129 -6.34 9.78 9.29
CA SER A 129 -6.13 9.55 10.73
C SER A 129 -7.17 8.61 11.33
N HIS A 130 -8.36 8.55 10.75
CA HIS A 130 -9.44 7.67 11.20
C HIS A 130 -9.41 6.29 10.53
N LEU A 131 -8.84 6.17 9.32
CA LEU A 131 -8.69 4.90 8.60
C LEU A 131 -7.35 4.19 8.88
N ALA A 132 -6.27 4.94 9.15
CA ALA A 132 -4.99 4.35 9.57
C ALA A 132 -5.05 3.73 10.97
N PHE A 133 -6.05 4.12 11.78
CA PHE A 133 -6.39 3.55 13.06
C PHE A 133 -7.70 2.74 13.00
N LEU A 134 -7.80 1.78 12.08
CA LEU A 134 -8.32 0.47 12.51
C LEU A 134 -7.32 -0.08 13.52
N GLU A 135 -7.28 0.53 14.71
CA GLU A 135 -6.41 0.14 15.78
C GLU A 135 -6.88 -1.25 16.24
N PRO A 136 -5.97 -2.23 16.40
CA PRO A 136 -6.31 -3.50 17.01
C PRO A 136 -7.02 -3.22 18.34
N ALA A 137 -7.98 -4.09 18.69
CA ALA A 137 -8.87 -3.96 19.84
C ALA A 137 -8.22 -3.77 21.23
N SER A 138 -6.90 -3.56 21.32
CA SER A 138 -6.09 -3.44 22.52
C SER A 138 -6.09 -2.07 23.20
N VAL A 139 -6.60 -0.99 22.58
CA VAL A 139 -6.59 0.37 23.16
C VAL A 139 -8.00 0.97 23.26
N TRP A 140 -8.99 0.19 23.69
CA TRP A 140 -10.27 0.77 24.12
C TRP A 140 -10.23 1.12 25.61
N PRO A 141 -10.42 2.40 26.01
CA PRO A 141 -10.86 2.70 27.37
C PRO A 141 -12.21 2.04 27.60
N LYS A 142 -12.36 1.40 28.76
CA LYS A 142 -13.34 0.38 29.14
C LYS A 142 -14.80 0.88 29.28
N GLN A 143 -15.26 1.81 28.43
CA GLN A 143 -16.47 2.62 28.67
C GLN A 143 -17.55 2.57 27.55
N ARG A 144 -17.47 1.73 26.51
CA ARG A 144 -18.59 1.59 25.54
C ARG A 144 -18.86 0.16 25.07
N ARG A 145 -19.36 -0.68 25.99
CA ARG A 145 -19.90 -2.02 25.66
C ARG A 145 -21.37 -2.02 25.20
N GLY A 146 -22.08 -0.89 25.28
CA GLY A 146 -23.52 -0.83 24.98
C GLY A 146 -23.90 -0.55 23.53
N GLN A 147 -23.00 0.01 22.72
CA GLN A 147 -23.34 0.54 21.39
C GLN A 147 -22.86 -0.37 20.23
N LEU A 148 -22.08 -1.41 20.54
CA LEU A 148 -21.54 -2.36 19.56
C LEU A 148 -22.55 -3.45 19.15
N LEU A 149 -23.63 -3.65 19.91
CA LEU A 149 -24.63 -4.70 19.63
C LEU A 149 -25.64 -4.32 18.52
N SER A 150 -25.79 -3.04 18.17
CA SER A 150 -26.65 -2.62 17.06
C SER A 150 -25.95 -2.78 15.70
N GLU A 151 -24.67 -2.44 15.62
CA GLU A 151 -23.90 -2.45 14.36
C GLU A 151 -23.53 -3.88 13.92
N LEU A 152 -23.31 -4.80 14.87
CA LEU A 152 -23.04 -6.22 14.58
C LEU A 152 -24.25 -6.95 13.96
N ARG A 153 -25.48 -6.47 14.17
CA ARG A 153 -26.67 -7.04 13.48
C ARG A 153 -26.69 -6.70 11.99
N VAL A 154 -26.16 -5.55 11.60
CA VAL A 154 -26.13 -5.13 10.19
C VAL A 154 -25.13 -5.97 9.40
N PHE A 155 -23.96 -6.28 9.99
CA PHE A 155 -22.93 -7.09 9.31
C PHE A 155 -23.23 -8.59 9.26
N ILE A 156 -23.90 -9.17 10.26
CA ILE A 156 -24.22 -10.61 10.27
C ILE A 156 -25.40 -10.94 9.32
N SER A 157 -26.31 -9.99 9.06
CA SER A 157 -27.44 -10.23 8.15
C SER A 157 -27.04 -10.35 6.67
N TYR A 158 -25.86 -9.90 6.28
CA TYR A 158 -25.35 -10.00 4.89
C TYR A 158 -24.56 -11.28 4.59
N ARG A 159 -24.39 -12.18 5.57
CA ARG A 159 -23.68 -13.47 5.39
C ARG A 159 -24.62 -14.67 5.30
N HIS A 160 -25.84 -14.48 4.79
CA HIS A 160 -26.83 -15.55 4.64
C HIS A 160 -27.58 -15.54 3.29
N PHE A 161 -26.98 -14.93 2.27
CA PHE A 161 -27.26 -15.18 0.85
C PHE A 161 -25.92 -15.11 0.13
N TYR A 162 -25.73 -15.99 -0.87
CA TYR A 162 -24.48 -16.42 -1.53
C TYR A 162 -23.62 -17.41 -0.72
#